data_AF-A2D782-F1
#
_entry.id   AF-A2D782-F1
#
_cell.length_a   1.000
_cell.length_b   1.000
_cell.length_c   1.000
_cell.angle_alpha   90.00
_cell.angle_beta   90.00
_cell.angle_gamma   90.00
#
_symmetry.space_group_name_H-M   'P 1'
#
loop_
_entity.id
_entity.type
_entity.pdbx_description
1 polymer ?
#
loop_
_entity_poly.entity_id
_entity_poly.type
_entity_poly.pdbx_seq_one_letter_code
_entity_poly.pdbx_strand_id
1 'polypeptide(L)'
;MGDTVQCVFIPPSFNFHEILSFTIYSDAHFSEIPPLIVQIDEKQFEINKITNSDNKITWNCEKLVELKEHRTKTKEFKVKFNDLEKTIDLNGLIFLGMPRSFKPIYDVLLLEFKSGYYCRSDAISEDPVSFNVDFILTLDYRNVVQVKAQIEELQQSQKSFIETKERLVQTGLNLKELSDLNVQYEECMKEKRRVQHDFIDQNQKMQAATIITTNDEGRSALKEQLTKHIQANKERITTSKPDIEAYEKMKEYRLMALQEMLLIFPLGDNNKFCYMNYYQTPANLQQFNEMRAYLGYATHYIRELSRILGIPLPFVLYPQAAASKITSRLIEKSVAIPADFNVPNIKIMQSYEQILVDCSKHILNSLLMESEGEANIPVFIEKLTHIDDTALSSLIPTLS
;
A
#
# COMPACT_ATOMS: atom_id res chain seq x y z
N MET A 1 -14.73 12.48 -48.16
CA MET A 1 -13.35 12.15 -47.74
C MET A 1 -13.44 12.04 -46.23
N GLY A 2 -13.52 10.82 -45.71
CA GLY A 2 -13.68 10.56 -44.27
C GLY A 2 -12.39 10.91 -43.53
N ASP A 3 -12.51 11.60 -42.40
CA ASP A 3 -11.40 11.85 -41.50
C ASP A 3 -10.94 10.52 -40.90
N THR A 4 -9.69 10.12 -41.15
CA THR A 4 -9.08 8.95 -40.52
C THR A 4 -9.11 9.08 -39.00
N VAL A 5 -9.96 8.27 -38.35
CA VAL A 5 -10.03 8.17 -36.89
C VAL A 5 -8.88 7.31 -36.40
N GLN A 6 -7.99 7.90 -35.60
CA GLN A 6 -6.92 7.13 -34.97
C GLN A 6 -7.46 6.41 -33.75
N CYS A 7 -7.31 5.09 -33.72
CA CYS A 7 -7.84 4.26 -32.65
C CYS A 7 -6.85 3.14 -32.29
N VAL A 8 -6.91 2.65 -31.05
CA VAL A 8 -6.03 1.58 -30.56
C VAL A 8 -6.88 0.44 -29.99
N PHE A 9 -6.57 -0.78 -30.44
CA PHE A 9 -7.19 -2.00 -29.94
C PHE A 9 -6.45 -2.46 -28.68
N ILE A 10 -6.94 -2.05 -27.50
CA ILE A 10 -6.45 -2.54 -26.22
C ILE A 10 -7.63 -3.26 -25.57
N PRO A 11 -7.59 -4.59 -25.36
CA PRO A 11 -8.65 -5.28 -24.64
C PRO A 11 -8.69 -4.76 -23.20
N PRO A 12 -9.70 -3.97 -22.80
CA PRO A 12 -9.67 -3.32 -21.51
C PRO A 12 -10.41 -4.17 -20.48
N SER A 13 -9.85 -4.29 -19.27
CA SER A 13 -10.54 -4.91 -18.14
C SER A 13 -11.51 -3.93 -17.47
N PHE A 14 -12.43 -3.33 -18.23
CA PHE A 14 -13.40 -2.38 -17.69
C PHE A 14 -14.56 -3.07 -16.99
N ASN A 15 -15.08 -2.44 -15.94
CA ASN A 15 -16.34 -2.81 -15.30
C ASN A 15 -17.40 -1.73 -15.56
N PHE A 16 -18.69 -2.09 -15.54
CA PHE A 16 -19.77 -1.14 -15.81
C PHE A 16 -19.78 0.09 -14.90
N HIS A 17 -19.43 -0.10 -13.62
CA HIS A 17 -19.38 0.98 -12.64
C HIS A 17 -18.25 2.00 -12.89
N GLU A 18 -17.34 1.71 -13.84
CA GLU A 18 -16.23 2.59 -14.22
C GLU A 18 -16.61 3.53 -15.38
N ILE A 19 -17.79 3.34 -15.99
CA ILE A 19 -18.33 4.24 -17.02
C ILE A 19 -18.71 5.57 -16.35
N LEU A 20 -18.09 6.65 -16.79
CA LEU A 20 -18.34 7.99 -16.25
C LEU A 20 -19.52 8.67 -16.96
N SER A 21 -19.57 8.54 -18.29
CA SER A 21 -20.62 9.13 -19.11
C SER A 21 -20.84 8.35 -20.41
N PHE A 22 -22.03 8.51 -20.99
CA PHE A 22 -22.29 8.20 -22.39
C PHE A 22 -22.39 9.51 -23.16
N THR A 23 -21.70 9.61 -24.29
CA THR A 23 -21.62 10.85 -25.08
C THR A 23 -21.94 10.58 -26.54
N ILE A 24 -22.70 11.47 -27.18
CA ILE A 24 -22.88 11.51 -28.64
C ILE A 24 -22.58 12.93 -29.10
N TYR A 25 -21.76 13.04 -30.15
CA TYR A 25 -21.64 14.28 -30.91
C TYR A 25 -22.57 14.19 -32.12
N SER A 26 -23.35 15.23 -32.41
CA SER A 26 -24.26 15.22 -33.55
C SER A 26 -24.52 16.64 -34.03
N ASP A 27 -24.54 16.82 -35.34
CA ASP A 27 -24.77 18.12 -35.97
C ASP A 27 -26.24 18.54 -35.98
N ALA A 28 -27.15 17.62 -35.62
CA ALA A 28 -28.56 17.92 -35.45
C ALA A 28 -28.82 18.64 -34.12
N HIS A 29 -29.56 19.75 -34.15
CA HIS A 29 -30.11 20.35 -32.94
C HIS A 29 -31.28 19.51 -32.41
N PHE A 30 -31.09 18.88 -31.25
CA PHE A 30 -32.14 18.13 -30.57
C PHE A 30 -33.05 19.09 -29.81
N SER A 31 -34.32 19.13 -30.20
CA SER A 31 -35.35 19.94 -29.53
C SER A 31 -35.73 19.38 -28.17
N GLU A 32 -35.68 18.04 -28.03
CA GLU A 32 -35.93 17.29 -26.82
C GLU A 32 -35.04 16.04 -26.84
N ILE A 33 -34.28 15.77 -25.77
CA ILE A 33 -33.36 14.63 -25.70
C ILE A 33 -33.97 13.59 -24.76
N PRO A 34 -34.21 12.35 -25.22
CA PRO A 34 -34.79 11.30 -24.39
C PRO A 34 -33.82 10.87 -23.27
N PRO A 35 -34.35 10.28 -22.18
CA PRO A 35 -33.51 9.61 -21.20
C PRO A 35 -32.80 8.40 -21.82
N LEU A 36 -31.59 8.11 -21.33
CA LEU A 36 -30.83 6.94 -21.75
C LEU A 36 -31.17 5.76 -20.84
N ILE A 37 -31.69 4.68 -21.41
CA ILE A 37 -31.99 3.45 -20.67
C ILE A 37 -30.82 2.49 -20.84
N VAL A 38 -30.20 2.11 -19.73
CA VAL A 38 -29.13 1.13 -19.67
C VAL A 38 -29.69 -0.13 -19.01
N GLN A 39 -29.73 -1.24 -19.74
CA GLN A 39 -30.17 -2.53 -19.23
C GLN A 39 -28.98 -3.44 -19.03
N ILE A 40 -28.78 -3.87 -17.78
CA ILE A 40 -27.72 -4.79 -17.36
C ILE A 40 -28.41 -5.98 -16.70
N ASP A 41 -28.17 -7.18 -17.23
CA ASP A 41 -28.90 -8.39 -16.86
C ASP A 41 -30.42 -8.17 -17.00
N GLU A 42 -31.18 -8.30 -15.91
CA GLU A 42 -32.65 -8.07 -15.85
C GLU A 42 -33.02 -6.67 -15.32
N LYS A 43 -32.04 -5.84 -14.95
CA LYS A 43 -32.29 -4.51 -14.36
C LYS A 43 -32.13 -3.40 -15.39
N GLN A 44 -33.07 -2.45 -15.35
CA GLN A 44 -33.05 -1.26 -16.18
C GLN A 44 -32.72 -0.03 -15.32
N PHE A 45 -31.75 0.76 -15.79
CA PHE A 45 -31.31 2.00 -15.18
C PHE A 45 -31.60 3.16 -16.14
N GLU A 46 -32.34 4.15 -15.68
CA GLU A 46 -32.71 5.32 -16.49
C GLU A 46 -31.81 6.52 -16.12
N ILE A 47 -31.07 7.05 -17.10
CA ILE A 47 -30.16 8.17 -16.92
C ILE A 47 -30.80 9.45 -17.46
N ASN A 48 -31.37 10.24 -16.53
CA ASN A 48 -32.09 11.47 -16.84
C ASN A 48 -31.20 12.73 -16.79
N LYS A 49 -29.95 12.60 -16.33
CA LYS A 49 -29.02 13.73 -16.15
C LYS A 49 -28.26 14.01 -17.44
N ILE A 50 -28.84 14.87 -18.26
CA ILE A 50 -28.33 15.25 -19.59
C ILE A 50 -27.58 16.58 -19.49
N THR A 51 -26.42 16.66 -20.13
CA THR A 51 -25.75 17.92 -20.46
C THR A 51 -25.76 18.07 -21.99
N ASN A 52 -26.36 19.15 -22.48
CA ASN A 52 -26.40 19.50 -23.90
C ASN A 52 -25.64 20.81 -24.10
N SER A 53 -24.55 20.77 -24.86
CA SER A 53 -23.72 21.92 -25.18
C SER A 53 -23.08 21.70 -26.55
N ASP A 54 -23.19 22.66 -27.47
CA ASP A 54 -22.45 22.71 -28.74
C ASP A 54 -22.27 21.34 -29.43
N ASN A 55 -23.36 20.82 -30.01
CA ASN A 55 -23.39 19.56 -30.77
C ASN A 55 -22.95 18.31 -29.96
N LYS A 56 -22.96 18.38 -28.62
CA LYS A 56 -22.62 17.28 -27.71
C LYS A 56 -23.75 17.01 -26.72
N ILE A 57 -24.19 15.76 -26.68
CA ILE A 57 -25.10 15.22 -25.67
C ILE A 57 -24.30 14.32 -24.73
N THR A 58 -24.44 14.51 -23.42
CA THR A 58 -23.77 13.69 -22.41
C THR A 58 -24.76 13.23 -21.33
N TRP A 59 -24.88 11.91 -21.17
CA TRP A 59 -25.61 11.28 -20.06
C TRP A 59 -24.63 10.88 -18.97
N ASN A 60 -24.71 11.56 -17.82
CA ASN A 60 -23.71 11.43 -16.75
C ASN A 60 -24.04 10.25 -15.81
N CYS A 61 -23.20 9.21 -15.83
CA CYS A 61 -23.36 8.00 -15.02
C CYS A 61 -22.77 8.14 -13.61
N GLU A 62 -21.75 8.99 -13.43
CA GLU A 62 -21.07 9.18 -12.13
C GLU A 62 -22.02 9.54 -10.97
N LYS A 63 -23.18 10.12 -11.29
CA LYS A 63 -24.19 10.58 -10.34
C LYS A 63 -25.36 9.60 -10.13
N LEU A 64 -25.31 8.40 -10.72
CA LEU A 64 -26.30 7.33 -10.51
C LEU A 64 -25.73 6.29 -9.55
N VAL A 65 -26.15 6.40 -8.29
CA VAL A 65 -25.73 5.51 -7.20
C VAL A 65 -26.10 4.05 -7.50
N GLU A 66 -27.27 3.82 -8.08
CA GLU A 66 -27.81 2.49 -8.41
C GLU A 66 -26.91 1.69 -9.37
N LEU A 67 -26.28 2.36 -10.35
CA LEU A 67 -25.40 1.74 -11.33
C LEU A 67 -24.02 1.42 -10.73
N LYS A 68 -23.57 2.22 -9.75
CA LYS A 68 -22.34 1.96 -8.98
C LYS A 68 -22.50 0.83 -7.96
N GLU A 69 -23.69 0.69 -7.39
CA GLU A 69 -24.01 -0.37 -6.41
C GLU A 69 -24.35 -1.70 -7.07
N HIS A 70 -24.67 -1.70 -8.36
CA HIS A 70 -24.94 -2.91 -9.13
C HIS A 70 -23.67 -3.74 -9.36
N ARG A 71 -23.48 -4.74 -8.51
CA ARG A 71 -22.39 -5.72 -8.64
C ARG A 71 -22.79 -6.84 -9.59
N THR A 72 -22.40 -6.73 -10.86
CA THR A 72 -22.50 -7.81 -11.85
C THR A 72 -21.12 -8.18 -12.40
N LYS A 73 -21.00 -9.41 -12.91
CA LYS A 73 -19.82 -9.91 -13.63
C LYS A 73 -19.99 -9.86 -15.15
N THR A 74 -21.19 -9.54 -15.61
CA THR A 74 -21.49 -9.42 -17.04
C THR A 74 -20.62 -8.33 -17.66
N LYS A 75 -20.26 -8.47 -18.93
CA LYS A 75 -19.51 -7.45 -19.71
C LYS A 75 -20.32 -6.90 -20.88
N GLU A 76 -21.46 -7.54 -21.17
CA GLU A 76 -22.42 -7.14 -22.17
C GLU A 76 -23.63 -6.44 -21.54
N PHE A 77 -24.11 -5.40 -22.18
CA PHE A 77 -25.30 -4.65 -21.73
C PHE A 77 -25.99 -3.97 -22.90
N LYS A 78 -27.25 -3.59 -22.71
CA LYS A 78 -28.04 -2.89 -23.73
C LYS A 78 -28.20 -1.43 -23.37
N VAL A 79 -28.09 -0.59 -24.37
CA VAL A 79 -28.35 0.85 -24.28
C VAL A 79 -29.44 1.20 -25.27
N LYS A 80 -30.46 1.91 -24.78
CA LYS A 80 -31.58 2.38 -25.58
C LYS A 80 -31.76 3.89 -25.42
N PHE A 81 -31.80 4.60 -26.54
CA PHE A 81 -32.21 6.00 -26.61
C PHE A 81 -33.02 6.21 -27.89
N ASN A 82 -34.18 6.87 -27.79
CA ASN A 82 -35.18 6.92 -28.88
C ASN A 82 -35.49 5.49 -29.43
N ASP A 83 -35.51 5.33 -30.75
CA ASP A 83 -35.74 4.07 -31.47
C ASP A 83 -34.48 3.21 -31.60
N LEU A 84 -33.34 3.66 -31.06
CA LEU A 84 -32.05 3.04 -31.26
C LEU A 84 -31.67 2.18 -30.05
N GLU A 85 -31.63 0.86 -30.25
CA GLU A 85 -31.16 -0.13 -29.27
C GLU A 85 -29.80 -0.69 -29.73
N LYS A 86 -28.81 -0.63 -28.83
CA LYS A 86 -27.47 -1.15 -29.08
C LYS A 86 -27.04 -2.07 -27.94
N THR A 87 -26.56 -3.25 -28.29
CA THR A 87 -25.83 -4.12 -27.35
C THR A 87 -24.36 -3.72 -27.34
N ILE A 88 -23.75 -3.57 -26.18
CA ILE A 88 -22.37 -3.15 -26.00
C ILE A 88 -21.66 -4.23 -25.21
N ASP A 89 -20.56 -4.76 -25.75
CA ASP A 89 -19.60 -5.60 -25.04
C ASP A 89 -18.38 -4.75 -24.67
N LEU A 90 -18.07 -4.66 -23.38
CA LEU A 90 -16.90 -3.94 -22.88
C LEU A 90 -15.58 -4.51 -23.42
N ASN A 91 -15.52 -5.81 -23.73
CA ASN A 91 -14.31 -6.42 -24.28
C ASN A 91 -14.09 -6.07 -25.77
N GLY A 92 -15.12 -5.59 -26.46
CA GLY A 92 -15.11 -5.22 -27.87
C GLY A 92 -14.94 -3.71 -28.13
N LEU A 93 -14.58 -2.94 -27.10
CA LEU A 93 -14.40 -1.49 -27.21
C LEU A 93 -13.04 -1.12 -27.81
N ILE A 94 -13.05 -0.08 -28.64
CA ILE A 94 -11.85 0.52 -29.22
C ILE A 94 -11.59 1.87 -28.56
N PHE A 95 -10.34 2.12 -28.19
CA PHE A 95 -9.90 3.41 -27.65
C PHE A 95 -9.74 4.46 -28.75
N LEU A 96 -10.32 5.65 -28.53
CA LEU A 96 -10.30 6.75 -29.51
C LEU A 96 -9.41 7.93 -29.12
N GLY A 97 -9.01 8.03 -27.85
CA GLY A 97 -8.15 9.10 -27.38
C GLY A 97 -8.53 9.66 -26.01
N MET A 98 -7.61 10.43 -25.44
CA MET A 98 -7.81 11.10 -24.15
C MET A 98 -8.79 12.27 -24.29
N PRO A 99 -9.52 12.67 -23.23
CA PRO A 99 -10.55 13.71 -23.33
C PRO A 99 -10.05 15.07 -23.82
N ARG A 100 -8.76 15.37 -23.63
CA ARG A 100 -8.11 16.62 -24.07
C ARG A 100 -7.62 16.61 -25.51
N SER A 101 -7.44 15.44 -26.12
CA SER A 101 -6.85 15.26 -27.45
C SER A 101 -7.76 14.50 -28.42
N PHE A 102 -8.92 14.03 -27.95
CA PHE A 102 -9.93 13.34 -28.74
C PHE A 102 -10.56 14.29 -29.78
N LYS A 103 -10.64 13.83 -31.02
CA LYS A 103 -11.41 14.49 -32.08
C LYS A 103 -12.83 13.93 -32.10
N PRO A 104 -13.88 14.77 -32.02
CA PRO A 104 -15.27 14.31 -32.06
C PRO A 104 -15.56 13.44 -33.27
N ILE A 105 -16.24 12.32 -33.03
CA ILE A 105 -16.85 11.49 -34.07
C ILE A 105 -18.35 11.67 -33.97
N TYR A 106 -18.96 12.13 -35.06
CA TYR A 106 -20.39 12.44 -35.10
C TYR A 106 -21.23 11.18 -35.26
N ASP A 107 -22.41 11.20 -34.64
CA ASP A 107 -23.44 10.17 -34.64
C ASP A 107 -22.99 8.78 -34.14
N VAL A 108 -21.90 8.74 -33.37
CA VAL A 108 -21.37 7.54 -32.70
C VAL A 108 -21.58 7.64 -31.18
N LEU A 109 -22.08 6.56 -30.58
CA LEU A 109 -22.18 6.43 -29.12
C LEU A 109 -20.80 6.17 -28.51
N LEU A 110 -20.34 7.11 -27.69
CA LEU A 110 -19.06 7.07 -26.99
C LEU A 110 -19.26 6.75 -25.52
N LEU A 111 -18.38 5.91 -24.98
CA LEU A 111 -18.29 5.61 -23.55
C LEU A 111 -17.07 6.34 -23.00
N GLU A 112 -17.29 7.12 -21.94
CA GLU A 112 -16.22 7.84 -21.26
C GLU A 112 -15.75 7.06 -20.03
N PHE A 113 -14.45 6.77 -19.99
CA PHE A 113 -13.73 6.26 -18.83
C PHE A 113 -12.67 7.28 -18.40
N LYS A 114 -12.07 7.09 -17.23
CA LYS A 114 -10.94 7.95 -16.77
C LYS A 114 -9.78 8.01 -17.77
N SER A 115 -9.57 6.95 -18.55
CA SER A 115 -8.52 6.86 -19.57
C SER A 115 -8.88 7.57 -20.88
N GLY A 116 -10.15 7.85 -21.14
CA GLY A 116 -10.61 8.58 -22.33
C GLY A 116 -11.87 7.99 -22.95
N TYR A 117 -12.09 8.30 -24.25
CA TYR A 117 -13.29 7.92 -24.99
C TYR A 117 -13.11 6.60 -25.74
N TYR A 118 -14.15 5.78 -25.70
CA TYR A 118 -14.21 4.47 -26.34
C TYR A 118 -15.49 4.33 -27.15
N CYS A 119 -15.46 3.53 -28.21
CA CYS A 119 -16.66 3.16 -28.97
C CYS A 119 -16.64 1.68 -29.34
N ARG A 120 -17.76 1.17 -29.86
CA ARG A 120 -17.80 -0.18 -30.42
C ARG A 120 -17.02 -0.24 -31.73
N SER A 121 -16.32 -1.34 -31.96
CA SER A 121 -15.55 -1.58 -33.18
C SER A 121 -16.38 -1.47 -34.46
N ASP A 122 -17.65 -1.89 -34.43
CA ASP A 122 -18.57 -1.85 -35.58
C ASP A 122 -19.25 -0.48 -35.79
N ALA A 123 -18.99 0.50 -34.92
CA ALA A 123 -19.54 1.85 -35.05
C ALA A 123 -18.70 2.76 -35.96
N ILE A 124 -17.50 2.33 -36.36
CA ILE A 124 -16.63 3.07 -37.28
C ILE A 124 -16.76 2.43 -38.67
N SER A 125 -17.41 3.13 -39.59
CA SER A 125 -17.61 2.70 -40.98
C SER A 125 -16.43 3.14 -41.85
N GLU A 126 -15.26 2.54 -41.67
CA GLU A 126 -14.10 2.55 -42.59
C GLU A 126 -12.93 1.86 -41.89
N ASP A 127 -12.13 1.04 -42.61
CA ASP A 127 -10.93 0.36 -42.09
C ASP A 127 -10.04 1.34 -41.31
N PRO A 128 -10.02 1.30 -39.96
CA PRO A 128 -9.33 2.32 -39.19
C PRO A 128 -8.04 1.69 -38.69
N VAL A 129 -7.11 1.40 -39.61
CA VAL A 129 -5.77 0.96 -39.22
C VAL A 129 -4.73 1.80 -39.95
N SER A 130 -4.62 3.05 -39.52
CA SER A 130 -3.38 3.82 -39.65
C SER A 130 -2.73 3.84 -38.28
N PHE A 131 -1.81 2.89 -38.03
CA PHE A 131 -0.88 2.97 -36.90
C PHE A 131 0.02 4.20 -37.10
N ASN A 132 -0.41 5.36 -36.62
CA ASN A 132 0.46 6.51 -36.55
C ASN A 132 1.28 6.41 -35.26
N VAL A 133 2.49 5.86 -35.41
CA VAL A 133 3.48 5.68 -34.34
C VAL A 133 3.78 7.02 -33.63
N ASP A 134 3.55 8.15 -34.31
CA ASP A 134 3.78 9.49 -33.75
C ASP A 134 2.82 9.86 -32.60
N PHE A 135 1.63 9.26 -32.52
CA PHE A 135 0.70 9.52 -31.39
C PHE A 135 1.06 8.77 -30.11
N ILE A 136 1.80 7.65 -30.22
CA ILE A 136 2.37 6.94 -29.06
C ILE A 136 3.57 7.72 -28.49
N LEU A 137 4.15 8.63 -29.28
CA LEU A 137 5.42 9.31 -28.99
C LEU A 137 5.31 10.73 -28.42
N THR A 138 4.13 11.19 -28.00
CA THR A 138 4.03 12.43 -27.17
C THR A 138 4.44 12.22 -25.70
N LEU A 139 5.09 11.09 -25.38
CA LEU A 139 5.88 10.94 -24.16
C LEU A 139 7.30 11.47 -24.40
N ASP A 140 7.52 12.71 -23.94
CA ASP A 140 8.79 13.37 -23.63
C ASP A 140 10.05 12.79 -24.31
N TYR A 141 10.61 13.51 -25.28
CA TYR A 141 11.81 13.15 -26.06
C TYR A 141 13.04 12.74 -25.21
N ARG A 142 13.08 13.09 -23.92
CA ARG A 142 14.11 12.64 -22.95
C ARG A 142 13.99 11.16 -22.58
N ASN A 143 12.79 10.59 -22.63
CA ASN A 143 12.55 9.18 -22.35
C ASN A 143 12.86 8.29 -23.55
N VAL A 144 12.80 8.80 -24.79
CA VAL A 144 13.06 8.01 -26.00
C VAL A 144 14.51 7.51 -26.06
N VAL A 145 15.48 8.30 -25.60
CA VAL A 145 16.90 7.86 -25.55
C VAL A 145 17.10 6.77 -24.49
N GLN A 146 16.45 6.90 -23.33
CA GLN A 146 16.49 5.88 -22.28
C GLN A 146 15.76 4.60 -22.69
N VAL A 147 14.60 4.72 -23.34
CA VAL A 147 13.84 3.59 -23.86
C VAL A 147 14.60 2.93 -25.01
N LYS A 148 15.29 3.69 -25.87
CA LYS A 148 16.15 3.10 -26.91
C LYS A 148 17.34 2.34 -26.30
N ALA A 149 17.99 2.89 -25.27
CA ALA A 149 19.02 2.17 -24.53
C ALA A 149 18.48 0.90 -23.86
N GLN A 150 17.28 0.96 -23.27
CA GLN A 150 16.60 -0.20 -22.67
C GLN A 150 16.16 -1.23 -23.72
N ILE A 151 15.75 -0.79 -24.92
CA ILE A 151 15.41 -1.69 -26.05
C ILE A 151 16.68 -2.35 -26.58
N GLU A 152 17.79 -1.63 -26.70
CA GLU A 152 19.08 -2.20 -27.09
C GLU A 152 19.58 -3.20 -26.05
N GLU A 153 19.41 -2.91 -24.75
CA GLU A 153 19.71 -3.82 -23.65
C GLU A 153 18.79 -5.05 -23.66
N LEU A 154 17.49 -4.87 -23.93
CA LEU A 154 16.52 -5.96 -24.10
C LEU A 154 16.82 -6.82 -25.32
N GLN A 155 17.25 -6.23 -26.44
CA GLN A 155 17.66 -6.98 -27.64
C GLN A 155 18.93 -7.77 -27.39
N GLN A 156 19.91 -7.22 -26.67
CA GLN A 156 21.10 -7.96 -26.24
C GLN A 156 20.73 -9.10 -25.28
N SER A 157 19.83 -8.85 -24.32
CA SER A 157 19.35 -9.86 -23.38
C SER A 157 18.57 -10.97 -24.08
N GLN A 158 17.74 -10.63 -25.08
CA GLN A 158 17.03 -11.60 -25.91
C GLN A 158 17.99 -12.43 -26.78
N LYS A 159 19.03 -11.81 -27.34
CA LYS A 159 20.06 -12.52 -28.09
C LYS A 159 20.85 -13.49 -27.19
N SER A 160 21.27 -13.04 -26.01
CA SER A 160 21.88 -13.87 -24.96
C SER A 160 20.97 -15.03 -24.54
N PHE A 161 19.67 -14.78 -24.40
CA PHE A 161 18.68 -15.80 -24.07
C PHE A 161 18.53 -16.85 -25.19
N ILE A 162 18.49 -16.42 -26.46
CA ILE A 162 18.42 -17.33 -27.61
C ILE A 162 19.70 -18.16 -27.71
N GLU A 163 20.88 -17.54 -27.57
CA GLU A 163 22.17 -18.24 -27.56
C GLU A 163 22.26 -19.25 -26.40
N THR A 164 21.75 -18.90 -25.22
CA THR A 164 21.69 -19.80 -24.06
C THR A 164 20.68 -20.93 -24.28
N LYS A 165 19.53 -20.64 -24.88
CA LYS A 165 18.51 -21.62 -25.25
C LYS A 165 19.07 -22.63 -26.27
N GLU A 166 19.75 -22.15 -27.30
CA GLU A 166 20.42 -22.98 -28.30
C GLU A 166 21.52 -23.84 -27.68
N ARG A 167 22.32 -23.27 -26.76
CA ARG A 167 23.34 -24.01 -26.00
C ARG A 167 22.74 -25.10 -25.11
N LEU A 168 21.60 -24.83 -24.46
CA LEU A 168 20.88 -25.81 -23.63
C LEU A 168 20.31 -26.95 -24.48
N VAL A 169 19.78 -26.65 -25.67
CA VAL A 169 19.33 -27.66 -26.64
C VAL A 169 20.52 -28.52 -27.12
N GLN A 170 21.68 -27.90 -27.39
CA GLN A 170 22.91 -28.61 -27.78
C GLN A 170 23.46 -29.52 -26.67
N THR A 171 23.25 -29.17 -25.39
CA THR A 171 23.61 -30.03 -24.25
C THR A 171 22.69 -31.25 -24.04
N GLY A 172 21.70 -31.45 -24.91
CA GLY A 172 20.80 -32.62 -24.87
C GLY A 172 19.62 -32.50 -23.90
N LEU A 173 19.37 -31.30 -23.35
CA LEU A 173 18.22 -31.03 -22.48
C LEU A 173 16.97 -30.76 -23.33
N ASN A 174 15.97 -31.63 -23.18
CA ASN A 174 14.68 -31.46 -23.85
C ASN A 174 13.87 -30.33 -23.18
N LEU A 175 13.92 -29.13 -23.75
CA LEU A 175 13.22 -27.95 -23.23
C LEU A 175 11.70 -28.12 -23.12
N LYS A 176 11.10 -29.03 -23.90
CA LYS A 176 9.67 -29.37 -23.74
C LYS A 176 9.41 -30.12 -22.44
N GLU A 177 10.21 -31.13 -22.14
CA GLU A 177 10.09 -31.87 -20.88
C GLU A 177 10.34 -30.97 -19.67
N LEU A 178 11.26 -30.02 -19.76
CA LEU A 178 11.52 -29.03 -18.70
C LEU A 178 10.37 -28.02 -18.54
N SER A 179 9.73 -27.61 -19.64
CA SER A 179 8.54 -26.77 -19.61
C SER A 179 7.36 -27.53 -19.01
N ASP A 180 7.16 -28.78 -19.40
CA ASP A 180 6.10 -29.65 -18.88
C ASP A 180 6.33 -29.93 -17.39
N LEU A 181 7.57 -30.14 -16.96
CA LEU A 181 7.95 -30.30 -15.55
C LEU A 181 7.68 -29.01 -14.75
N ASN A 182 7.93 -27.84 -15.34
CA ASN A 182 7.66 -26.56 -14.70
C ASN A 182 6.15 -26.28 -14.58
N VAL A 183 5.36 -26.63 -15.61
CA VAL A 183 3.88 -26.56 -15.54
C VAL A 183 3.35 -27.51 -14.46
N GLN A 184 3.84 -28.75 -14.42
CA GLN A 184 3.48 -29.71 -13.37
C GLN A 184 3.91 -29.22 -11.98
N TYR A 185 5.07 -28.56 -11.87
CA TYR A 185 5.53 -27.95 -10.62
C TYR A 185 4.66 -26.78 -10.19
N GLU A 186 4.27 -25.89 -11.11
CA GLU A 186 3.36 -24.78 -10.82
C GLU A 186 1.96 -25.26 -10.43
N GLU A 187 1.43 -26.28 -11.10
CA GLU A 187 0.17 -26.94 -10.75
C GLU A 187 0.25 -27.59 -9.36
N CYS A 188 1.35 -28.29 -9.06
CA CYS A 188 1.59 -28.88 -7.74
C CYS A 188 1.72 -27.79 -6.65
N MET A 189 2.36 -26.66 -6.95
CA MET A 189 2.49 -25.54 -6.02
C MET A 189 1.18 -24.76 -5.85
N LYS A 190 0.32 -24.72 -6.88
CA LYS A 190 -1.02 -24.16 -6.80
C LYS A 190 -1.93 -25.06 -5.94
N GLU A 191 -1.86 -26.37 -6.12
CA GLU A 191 -2.61 -27.32 -5.30
C GLU A 191 -2.08 -27.34 -3.86
N LYS A 192 -0.76 -27.26 -3.64
CA LYS A 192 -0.18 -27.08 -2.30
C LYS A 192 -0.70 -25.82 -1.61
N ARG A 193 -0.76 -24.69 -2.33
CA ARG A 193 -1.31 -23.43 -1.81
C ARG A 193 -2.79 -23.55 -1.48
N ARG A 194 -3.57 -24.24 -2.32
CA ARG A 194 -4.98 -24.52 -2.06
C ARG A 194 -5.17 -25.42 -0.83
N VAL A 195 -4.43 -26.52 -0.73
CA VAL A 195 -4.49 -27.42 0.44
C VAL A 195 -4.03 -26.71 1.71
N GLN A 196 -3.02 -25.84 1.65
CA GLN A 196 -2.63 -25.00 2.78
C GLN A 196 -3.72 -24.01 3.16
N HIS A 197 -4.39 -23.40 2.19
CA HIS A 197 -5.53 -22.51 2.45
C HIS A 197 -6.70 -23.26 3.07
N ASP A 198 -7.07 -24.42 2.53
CA ASP A 198 -8.13 -25.28 3.07
C ASP A 198 -7.79 -25.76 4.49
N PHE A 199 -6.52 -26.09 4.74
CA PHE A 199 -6.04 -26.46 6.08
C PHE A 199 -6.10 -25.28 7.05
N ILE A 200 -5.70 -24.07 6.63
CA ILE A 200 -5.77 -22.85 7.44
C ILE A 200 -7.23 -22.51 7.76
N ASP A 201 -8.12 -22.58 6.77
CA ASP A 201 -9.56 -22.33 6.95
C ASP A 201 -10.20 -23.35 7.88
N GLN A 202 -9.85 -24.63 7.76
CA GLN A 202 -10.29 -25.67 8.70
C GLN A 202 -9.76 -25.41 10.11
N ASN A 203 -8.49 -25.01 10.24
CA ASN A 203 -7.88 -24.71 11.55
C ASN A 203 -8.52 -23.47 12.18
N GLN A 204 -8.81 -22.43 11.39
CA GLN A 204 -9.50 -21.24 11.85
C GLN A 204 -10.96 -21.52 12.23
N LYS A 205 -11.67 -22.38 11.49
CA LYS A 205 -13.03 -22.82 11.85
C LYS A 205 -13.04 -23.68 13.11
N MET A 206 -12.06 -24.59 13.24
CA MET A 206 -11.91 -25.42 14.44
C MET A 206 -11.52 -24.58 15.66
N GLN A 207 -10.58 -23.63 15.51
CA GLN A 207 -10.25 -22.65 16.55
C GLN A 207 -11.46 -21.78 16.89
N ALA A 208 -12.21 -21.26 15.93
CA ALA A 208 -13.41 -20.48 16.19
C ALA A 208 -14.49 -21.28 16.94
N ALA A 209 -14.72 -22.54 16.57
CA ALA A 209 -15.65 -23.43 17.27
C ALA A 209 -15.18 -23.77 18.70
N THR A 210 -13.88 -23.99 18.88
CA THR A 210 -13.27 -24.28 20.19
C THR A 210 -13.26 -23.03 21.07
N ILE A 211 -13.00 -21.85 20.51
CA ILE A 211 -13.00 -20.55 21.18
C ILE A 211 -14.42 -20.18 21.63
N ILE A 212 -15.47 -20.50 20.86
CA ILE A 212 -16.86 -20.20 21.28
C ILE A 212 -17.31 -21.10 22.44
N THR A 213 -16.94 -22.38 22.45
CA THR A 213 -17.27 -23.30 23.56
C THR A 213 -16.42 -23.06 24.81
N THR A 214 -15.14 -22.70 24.67
CA THR A 214 -14.28 -22.36 25.82
C THR A 214 -14.41 -20.91 26.30
N ASN A 215 -14.84 -19.94 25.48
CA ASN A 215 -15.02 -18.56 25.93
C ASN A 215 -16.27 -18.37 26.80
N ASP A 216 -17.36 -19.10 26.63
CA ASP A 216 -18.55 -18.88 27.46
C ASP A 216 -18.41 -19.51 28.84
N GLU A 217 -17.88 -20.73 28.94
CA GLU A 217 -17.51 -21.35 30.22
C GLU A 217 -16.30 -20.65 30.87
N GLY A 218 -15.30 -20.29 30.05
CA GLY A 218 -14.10 -19.58 30.47
C GLY A 218 -14.38 -18.15 30.93
N ARG A 219 -15.26 -17.38 30.27
CA ARG A 219 -15.63 -16.01 30.71
C ARG A 219 -16.42 -16.01 32.00
N SER A 220 -17.29 -16.99 32.23
CA SER A 220 -18.02 -17.09 33.49
C SER A 220 -17.06 -17.43 34.64
N ALA A 221 -16.17 -18.42 34.43
CA ALA A 221 -15.12 -18.78 35.39
C ALA A 221 -14.11 -17.64 35.61
N LEU A 222 -13.62 -16.98 34.56
CA LEU A 222 -12.71 -15.83 34.64
C LEU A 222 -13.36 -14.63 35.30
N LYS A 223 -14.65 -14.35 35.05
CA LYS A 223 -15.36 -13.27 35.72
C LYS A 223 -15.49 -13.56 37.20
N GLU A 224 -15.84 -14.78 37.58
CA GLU A 224 -15.95 -15.18 38.99
C GLU A 224 -14.59 -15.18 39.69
N GLN A 225 -13.55 -15.66 39.00
CA GLN A 225 -12.16 -15.65 39.47
C GLN A 225 -11.61 -14.23 39.59
N LEU A 226 -11.88 -13.35 38.62
CA LEU A 226 -11.52 -11.93 38.65
C LEU A 226 -12.28 -11.19 39.76
N THR A 227 -13.55 -11.52 39.99
CA THR A 227 -14.33 -10.92 41.08
C THR A 227 -13.77 -11.35 42.44
N LYS A 228 -13.44 -12.63 42.61
CA LYS A 228 -12.70 -13.14 43.78
C LYS A 228 -11.32 -12.50 43.91
N HIS A 229 -10.60 -12.28 42.81
CA HIS A 229 -9.26 -11.69 42.81
C HIS A 229 -9.30 -10.19 43.12
N ILE A 230 -10.33 -9.46 42.67
CA ILE A 230 -10.57 -8.05 43.00
C ILE A 230 -10.98 -7.92 44.48
N GLN A 231 -11.83 -8.83 44.97
CA GLN A 231 -12.20 -8.90 46.38
C GLN A 231 -10.98 -9.21 47.25
N ALA A 232 -10.19 -10.22 46.87
CA ALA A 232 -8.94 -10.58 47.54
C ALA A 232 -7.87 -9.48 47.45
N ASN A 233 -7.82 -8.70 46.36
CA ASN A 233 -6.93 -7.54 46.25
C ASN A 233 -7.40 -6.35 47.08
N LYS A 234 -8.72 -6.15 47.22
CA LYS A 234 -9.30 -5.15 48.15
C LYS A 234 -9.03 -5.54 49.61
N GLU A 235 -9.03 -6.83 49.93
CA GLU A 235 -8.68 -7.36 51.24
C GLU A 235 -7.15 -7.41 51.47
N ARG A 236 -6.35 -7.56 50.41
CA ARG A 236 -4.88 -7.41 50.38
C ARG A 236 -4.40 -5.96 50.28
N ILE A 237 -5.21 -4.98 50.69
CA ILE A 237 -4.67 -3.69 51.12
C ILE A 237 -4.10 -3.88 52.54
N THR A 238 -3.15 -4.79 52.66
CA THR A 238 -2.05 -4.68 53.59
C THR A 238 -0.86 -4.35 52.71
N THR A 239 -0.39 -3.11 52.88
CA THR A 239 0.80 -2.53 52.26
C THR A 239 1.95 -3.55 52.19
N SER A 240 2.10 -4.23 51.05
CA SER A 240 3.36 -4.91 50.74
C SER A 240 4.37 -3.79 50.56
N LYS A 241 5.24 -3.61 51.56
CA LYS A 241 6.39 -2.72 51.43
C LYS A 241 7.11 -3.09 50.13
N PRO A 242 7.56 -2.10 49.34
CA PRO A 242 8.33 -2.39 48.14
C PRO A 242 9.51 -3.30 48.52
N ASP A 243 9.60 -4.46 47.88
CA ASP A 243 10.69 -5.40 48.08
C ASP A 243 11.94 -4.85 47.37
N ILE A 244 12.74 -4.10 48.12
CA ILE A 244 13.94 -3.42 47.61
C ILE A 244 14.90 -4.43 46.97
N GLU A 245 15.00 -5.66 47.51
CA GLU A 245 15.87 -6.71 46.94
C GLU A 245 15.43 -7.12 45.53
N ALA A 246 14.11 -7.19 45.29
CA ALA A 246 13.58 -7.46 43.95
C ALA A 246 13.88 -6.33 42.97
N TYR A 247 13.82 -5.06 43.42
CA TYR A 247 14.17 -3.90 42.58
C TYR A 247 15.67 -3.84 42.26
N GLU A 248 16.54 -4.12 43.23
CA GLU A 248 17.99 -4.20 43.03
C GLU A 248 18.35 -5.33 42.05
N LYS A 249 17.76 -6.51 42.20
CA LYS A 249 17.95 -7.61 41.25
C LYS A 249 17.48 -7.24 39.83
N MET A 250 16.36 -6.53 39.72
CA MET A 250 15.87 -6.05 38.42
C MET A 250 16.78 -4.97 37.81
N LYS A 251 17.38 -4.11 38.64
CA LYS A 251 18.37 -3.12 38.23
C LYS A 251 19.61 -3.80 37.64
N GLU A 252 20.13 -4.85 38.27
CA GLU A 252 21.25 -5.63 37.73
C GLU A 252 20.94 -6.23 36.35
N TYR A 253 19.75 -6.85 36.19
CA TYR A 253 19.32 -7.37 34.88
C TYR A 253 19.22 -6.27 33.82
N ARG A 254 18.71 -5.08 34.20
CA ARG A 254 18.62 -3.94 33.28
C ARG A 254 20.00 -3.46 32.86
N LEU A 255 20.96 -3.36 33.78
CA LEU A 255 22.34 -2.98 33.45
C LEU A 255 22.99 -3.95 32.47
N MET A 256 22.85 -5.25 32.71
CA MET A 256 23.37 -6.26 31.79
C MET A 256 22.73 -6.13 30.40
N ALA A 257 21.41 -5.97 30.34
CA ALA A 257 20.71 -5.79 29.07
C ALA A 257 21.10 -4.48 28.35
N LEU A 258 21.35 -3.39 29.08
CA LEU A 258 21.86 -2.13 28.50
C LEU A 258 23.28 -2.30 27.94
N GLN A 259 24.15 -3.05 28.62
CA GLN A 259 25.50 -3.36 28.13
C GLN A 259 25.44 -4.22 26.86
N GLU A 260 24.57 -5.22 26.81
CA GLU A 260 24.33 -6.02 25.60
C GLU A 260 23.80 -5.18 24.44
N MET A 261 22.88 -4.24 24.72
CA MET A 261 22.35 -3.31 23.74
C MET A 261 23.45 -2.49 23.05
N LEU A 262 24.47 -2.03 23.78
CA LEU A 262 25.59 -1.27 23.21
C LEU A 262 26.44 -2.12 22.24
N LEU A 263 26.49 -3.44 22.43
CA LEU A 263 27.17 -4.36 21.50
C LEU A 263 26.37 -4.57 20.21
N ILE A 264 25.03 -4.63 20.31
CA ILE A 264 24.14 -4.83 19.17
C ILE A 264 23.99 -3.54 18.36
N PHE A 265 23.95 -2.40 19.03
CA PHE A 265 23.71 -1.09 18.45
C PHE A 265 24.90 -0.14 18.73
N PRO A 266 26.05 -0.35 18.06
CA PRO A 266 27.24 0.45 18.35
C PRO A 266 27.04 1.91 17.93
N LEU A 267 27.40 2.81 18.84
CA LEU A 267 27.56 4.24 18.57
C LEU A 267 29.02 4.48 18.16
N GLY A 268 29.22 5.07 16.98
CA GLY A 268 30.53 5.44 16.46
C GLY A 268 30.75 6.95 16.47
N ASP A 269 31.94 7.37 16.03
CA ASP A 269 32.30 8.78 15.96
C ASP A 269 31.36 9.58 15.03
N ASN A 270 31.24 10.89 15.30
CA ASN A 270 30.47 11.84 14.49
C ASN A 270 29.00 11.44 14.30
N ASN A 271 28.31 11.06 15.39
CA ASN A 271 26.88 10.72 15.35
C ASN A 271 26.54 9.55 14.41
N LYS A 272 27.50 8.65 14.16
CA LYS A 272 27.25 7.40 13.44
C LYS A 272 26.58 6.41 14.36
N PHE A 273 25.51 5.80 13.90
CA PHE A 273 24.79 4.78 14.67
C PHE A 273 24.63 3.52 13.84
N CYS A 274 25.06 2.38 14.37
CA CYS A 274 25.10 1.11 13.65
C CYS A 274 25.80 1.23 12.28
N TYR A 275 26.92 1.97 12.25
CA TYR A 275 27.71 2.30 11.06
C TYR A 275 27.02 3.19 10.01
N MET A 276 25.80 3.68 10.26
CA MET A 276 25.08 4.57 9.36
C MET A 276 25.34 6.04 9.71
N ASN A 277 25.50 6.89 8.69
CA ASN A 277 25.58 8.34 8.86
C ASN A 277 24.19 8.98 8.99
N TYR A 278 24.09 9.96 9.87
CA TYR A 278 22.90 10.81 9.98
C TYR A 278 22.95 11.99 9.00
N TYR A 279 21.85 12.24 8.30
CA TYR A 279 21.68 13.38 7.40
C TYR A 279 20.38 14.12 7.72
N GLN A 280 20.49 15.33 8.29
CA GLN A 280 19.33 16.17 8.61
C GLN A 280 18.48 16.51 7.37
N THR A 281 19.16 16.72 6.24
CA THR A 281 18.51 16.94 4.94
C THR A 281 19.29 16.16 3.88
N PRO A 282 18.86 14.93 3.52
CA PRO A 282 19.56 14.14 2.52
C PRO A 282 19.42 14.78 1.14
N ALA A 283 20.56 15.03 0.49
CA ALA A 283 20.63 15.72 -0.79
C ALA A 283 20.54 14.78 -2.01
N ASN A 284 20.76 13.48 -1.80
CA ASN A 284 20.75 12.47 -2.85
C ASN A 284 20.19 11.12 -2.35
N LEU A 285 19.94 10.20 -3.29
CA LEU A 285 19.37 8.88 -3.01
C LEU A 285 20.22 8.05 -2.03
N GLN A 286 21.54 8.14 -2.11
CA GLN A 286 22.44 7.40 -1.22
C GLN A 286 22.28 7.88 0.23
N GLN A 287 22.37 9.18 0.47
CA GLN A 287 22.15 9.79 1.78
C GLN A 287 20.75 9.52 2.31
N PHE A 288 19.74 9.51 1.43
CA PHE A 288 18.37 9.18 1.80
C PHE A 288 18.25 7.73 2.29
N ASN A 289 18.80 6.76 1.56
CA ASN A 289 18.78 5.36 1.96
C ASN A 289 19.56 5.10 3.25
N GLU A 290 20.69 5.80 3.44
CA GLU A 290 21.46 5.72 4.68
C GLU A 290 20.70 6.32 5.87
N MET A 291 20.03 7.46 5.68
CA MET A 291 19.14 8.05 6.69
C MET A 291 17.97 7.13 7.03
N ARG A 292 17.38 6.44 6.05
CA ARG A 292 16.34 5.42 6.31
C ARG A 292 16.84 4.27 7.16
N ALA A 293 18.04 3.76 6.88
CA ALA A 293 18.66 2.72 7.67
C ALA A 293 18.95 3.20 9.10
N TYR A 294 19.51 4.42 9.24
CA TYR A 294 19.73 5.08 10.52
C TYR A 294 18.46 5.13 11.37
N LEU A 295 17.36 5.66 10.81
CA LEU A 295 16.07 5.76 11.50
C LEU A 295 15.49 4.36 11.83
N GLY A 296 15.75 3.36 10.99
CA GLY A 296 15.38 1.97 11.25
C GLY A 296 16.08 1.40 12.48
N TYR A 297 17.40 1.57 12.58
CA TYR A 297 18.16 1.17 13.76
C TYR A 297 17.72 1.97 15.00
N ALA A 298 17.53 3.28 14.88
CA ALA A 298 17.04 4.13 15.98
C ALA A 298 15.68 3.66 16.50
N THR A 299 14.76 3.30 15.59
CA THR A 299 13.44 2.76 15.96
C THR A 299 13.57 1.47 16.77
N HIS A 300 14.48 0.58 16.35
CA HIS A 300 14.72 -0.68 17.06
C HIS A 300 15.33 -0.43 18.44
N TYR A 301 16.37 0.39 18.50
CA TYR A 301 17.07 0.75 19.73
C TYR A 301 16.12 1.37 20.77
N ILE A 302 15.36 2.41 20.41
CA ILE A 302 14.44 3.11 21.33
C ILE A 302 13.36 2.16 21.87
N ARG A 303 12.86 1.24 21.03
CA ARG A 303 11.85 0.26 21.44
C ARG A 303 12.40 -0.73 22.46
N GLU A 304 13.55 -1.34 22.21
CA GLU A 304 14.11 -2.33 23.12
C GLU A 304 14.60 -1.66 24.42
N LEU A 305 15.14 -0.45 24.32
CA LEU A 305 15.48 0.36 25.49
C LEU A 305 14.27 0.63 26.38
N SER A 306 13.15 1.08 25.80
CA SER A 306 11.88 1.28 26.51
C SER A 306 11.41 0.01 27.24
N ARG A 307 11.59 -1.17 26.63
CA ARG A 307 11.22 -2.46 27.22
C ARG A 307 12.11 -2.86 28.38
N ILE A 308 13.42 -2.70 28.25
CA ILE A 308 14.40 -2.97 29.31
C ILE A 308 14.07 -2.09 30.53
N LEU A 309 13.85 -0.80 30.28
CA LEU A 309 13.54 0.18 31.34
C LEU A 309 12.11 0.01 31.90
N GLY A 310 11.21 -0.61 31.14
CA GLY A 310 9.80 -0.75 31.51
C GLY A 310 8.98 0.53 31.36
N ILE A 311 9.41 1.46 30.50
CA ILE A 311 8.76 2.77 30.29
C ILE A 311 7.82 2.65 29.08
N PRO A 312 6.50 2.78 29.23
CA PRO A 312 5.56 2.65 28.13
C PRO A 312 5.61 3.86 27.20
N LEU A 313 5.99 3.66 25.94
CA LEU A 313 6.03 4.73 24.95
C LEU A 313 4.63 5.18 24.48
N PRO A 314 4.43 6.48 24.19
CA PRO A 314 3.18 7.01 23.63
C PRO A 314 2.87 6.49 22.22
N PHE A 315 3.88 5.98 21.53
CA PHE A 315 3.76 5.36 20.21
C PHE A 315 4.16 3.89 20.25
N VAL A 316 3.55 3.08 19.37
CA VAL A 316 3.98 1.70 19.12
C VAL A 316 5.00 1.72 17.99
N LEU A 317 6.24 1.34 18.30
CA LEU A 317 7.35 1.24 17.35
C LEU A 317 7.41 -0.18 16.75
N TYR A 318 7.37 -0.28 15.42
CA TYR A 318 7.48 -1.53 14.64
C TYR A 318 8.80 -1.53 13.85
N PRO A 319 9.88 -2.09 14.40
CA PRO A 319 11.18 -2.13 13.73
C PRO A 319 11.15 -3.12 12.57
N GLN A 320 11.45 -2.63 11.37
CA GLN A 320 11.56 -3.38 10.12
C GLN A 320 12.70 -2.79 9.26
N ALA A 321 13.86 -2.57 9.87
CA ALA A 321 15.02 -1.89 9.24
C ALA A 321 14.59 -0.56 8.56
N ALA A 322 14.97 -0.34 7.30
CA ALA A 322 14.62 0.85 6.52
C ALA A 322 13.12 0.97 6.16
N ALA A 323 12.29 -0.03 6.52
CA ALA A 323 10.83 -0.04 6.35
C ALA A 323 10.08 0.07 7.70
N SER A 324 10.77 0.49 8.76
CA SER A 324 10.15 0.63 10.08
C SER A 324 8.93 1.56 10.08
N LYS A 325 8.00 1.28 11.00
CA LYS A 325 6.71 1.97 11.10
C LYS A 325 6.43 2.35 12.55
N ILE A 326 5.77 3.48 12.75
CA ILE A 326 5.30 3.97 14.04
C ILE A 326 3.80 4.15 14.00
N THR A 327 3.10 3.76 15.05
CA THR A 327 1.64 3.96 15.17
C THR A 327 1.33 4.66 16.49
N SER A 328 0.55 5.74 16.44
CA SER A 328 0.08 6.40 17.66
C SER A 328 -0.91 5.52 18.42
N ARG A 329 -0.75 5.43 19.74
CA ARG A 329 -1.70 4.71 20.61
C ARG A 329 -3.04 5.45 20.79
N LEU A 330 -3.09 6.76 20.52
CA LEU A 330 -4.26 7.60 20.79
C LEU A 330 -5.17 7.77 19.57
N ILE A 331 -4.58 7.93 18.39
CA ILE A 331 -5.32 8.30 17.17
C ILE A 331 -5.22 7.25 16.05
N GLU A 332 -4.58 6.10 16.32
CA GLU A 332 -4.34 4.99 15.37
C GLU A 332 -3.66 5.37 14.04
N LYS A 333 -3.18 6.61 13.92
CA LYS A 333 -2.45 7.08 12.75
C LYS A 333 -1.07 6.44 12.72
N SER A 334 -0.70 5.92 11.55
CA SER A 334 0.60 5.31 11.34
C SER A 334 1.47 6.07 10.36
N VAL A 335 2.76 6.17 10.68
CA VAL A 335 3.80 6.81 9.85
C VAL A 335 4.87 5.75 9.58
N ALA A 336 5.26 5.59 8.32
CA ALA A 336 6.33 4.67 7.92
C ALA A 336 7.51 5.46 7.37
N ILE A 337 8.71 4.88 7.47
CA ILE A 337 9.88 5.42 6.77
C ILE A 337 9.61 5.32 5.26
N PRO A 338 9.64 6.44 4.51
CA PRO A 338 9.27 6.44 3.09
C PRO A 338 10.30 5.68 2.24
N ALA A 339 9.85 5.05 1.16
CA ALA A 339 10.70 4.21 0.30
C ALA A 339 11.49 5.02 -0.75
N ASP A 340 10.86 6.05 -1.32
CA ASP A 340 11.41 6.75 -2.49
C ASP A 340 12.01 8.10 -2.14
N PHE A 341 13.09 8.47 -2.81
CA PHE A 341 13.71 9.78 -2.66
C PHE A 341 12.94 10.84 -3.45
N ASN A 342 12.20 11.70 -2.74
CA ASN A 342 11.56 12.89 -3.29
C ASN A 342 11.27 13.92 -2.18
N VAL A 343 10.99 15.17 -2.55
CA VAL A 343 10.77 16.28 -1.61
C VAL A 343 9.64 16.00 -0.60
N PRO A 344 8.45 15.49 -1.01
CA PRO A 344 7.41 15.10 -0.06
C PRO A 344 7.89 14.06 0.97
N ASN A 345 8.61 13.04 0.53
CA ASN A 345 9.09 11.95 1.39
C ASN A 345 10.15 12.42 2.38
N ILE A 346 10.98 13.41 2.04
CA ILE A 346 11.90 14.03 3.00
C ILE A 346 11.13 14.64 4.19
N LYS A 347 10.00 15.31 3.94
CA LYS A 347 9.16 15.88 5.03
C LYS A 347 8.51 14.80 5.89
N ILE A 348 8.07 13.70 5.30
CA ILE A 348 7.53 12.55 6.03
C ILE A 348 8.61 11.95 6.94
N MET A 349 9.84 11.83 6.42
CA MET A 349 10.97 11.31 7.18
C MET A 349 11.35 12.22 8.35
N GLN A 350 11.34 13.54 8.18
CA GLN A 350 11.54 14.50 9.28
C GLN A 350 10.43 14.39 10.34
N SER A 351 9.18 14.19 9.90
CA SER A 351 8.06 13.95 10.83
C SER A 351 8.24 12.64 11.60
N TYR A 352 8.75 11.60 10.94
CA TYR A 352 9.07 10.31 11.57
C TYR A 352 10.20 10.46 12.60
N GLU A 353 11.26 11.19 12.26
CA GLU A 353 12.36 11.52 13.17
C GLU A 353 11.85 12.26 14.41
N GLN A 354 11.00 13.27 14.24
CA GLN A 354 10.45 14.03 15.35
C GLN A 354 9.70 13.13 16.35
N ILE A 355 8.95 12.14 15.85
CA ILE A 355 8.26 11.18 16.72
C ILE A 355 9.25 10.33 17.52
N LEU A 356 10.39 9.93 16.93
CA LEU A 356 11.44 9.22 17.66
C LEU A 356 12.13 10.11 18.70
N VAL A 357 12.33 11.39 18.40
CA VAL A 357 12.81 12.39 19.36
C VAL A 357 11.86 12.50 20.53
N ASP A 358 10.55 12.59 20.28
CA ASP A 358 9.53 12.67 21.33
C ASP A 358 9.49 11.40 22.19
N CYS A 359 9.67 10.22 21.59
CA CYS A 359 9.81 8.96 22.34
C CYS A 359 11.06 8.96 23.23
N SER A 360 12.18 9.45 22.71
CA SER A 360 13.46 9.51 23.45
C SER A 360 13.38 10.50 24.61
N LYS A 361 12.78 11.66 24.38
CA LYS A 361 12.46 12.64 25.43
C LYS A 361 11.59 12.03 26.51
N HIS A 362 10.55 11.28 26.15
CA HIS A 362 9.69 10.63 27.13
C HIS A 362 10.47 9.66 28.04
N ILE A 363 11.39 8.87 27.49
CA ILE A 363 12.26 7.98 28.27
C ILE A 363 13.16 8.79 29.22
N LEU A 364 13.88 9.79 28.70
CA LEU A 364 14.81 10.60 29.50
C LEU A 364 14.09 11.38 30.60
N ASN A 365 12.93 11.97 30.30
CA ASN A 365 12.13 12.70 31.29
C ASN A 365 11.63 11.76 32.40
N SER A 366 11.31 10.51 32.05
CA SER A 366 10.86 9.51 33.02
C SER A 366 11.99 9.03 33.96
N LEU A 367 13.25 9.11 33.54
CA LEU A 367 14.41 8.66 34.32
C LEU A 367 15.16 9.76 35.05
N LEU A 368 15.39 10.89 34.37
CA LEU A 368 16.35 11.93 34.76
C LEU A 368 15.68 13.29 35.03
N MET A 369 14.38 13.44 34.75
CA MET A 369 13.66 14.73 34.82
C MET A 369 14.35 15.88 34.05
N GLU A 370 15.11 15.58 33.00
CA GLU A 370 15.73 16.62 32.17
C GLU A 370 14.68 17.36 31.34
N SER A 371 14.64 18.70 31.42
CA SER A 371 13.81 19.53 30.55
C SER A 371 14.61 20.08 29.37
N GLU A 372 14.10 19.79 28.18
CA GLU A 372 14.17 20.55 26.92
C GLU A 372 15.50 21.00 26.32
N GLY A 373 15.69 20.60 25.06
CA GLY A 373 16.45 21.28 24.02
C GLY A 373 15.93 20.83 22.64
N GLU A 374 15.97 21.71 21.64
CA GLU A 374 15.85 21.30 20.24
C GLU A 374 17.14 20.57 19.86
N ALA A 375 17.06 19.25 19.76
CA ALA A 375 18.17 18.43 19.32
C ALA A 375 17.65 17.37 18.34
N ASN A 376 18.49 17.05 17.37
CA ASN A 376 18.19 16.02 16.38
C ASN A 376 18.31 14.63 17.03
N ILE A 377 17.80 13.61 16.34
CA ILE A 377 17.81 12.23 16.86
C ILE A 377 19.19 11.71 17.32
N PRO A 378 20.36 12.05 16.73
CA PRO A 378 21.63 11.51 17.20
C PRO A 378 22.00 11.94 18.61
N VAL A 379 21.71 13.18 18.99
CA VAL A 379 21.97 13.70 20.35
C VAL A 379 21.15 12.92 21.38
N PHE A 380 19.91 12.58 21.04
CA PHE A 380 19.06 11.77 21.90
C PHE A 380 19.55 10.32 21.99
N ILE A 381 20.01 9.71 20.89
CA ILE A 381 20.61 8.37 20.93
C ILE A 381 21.85 8.37 21.81
N GLU A 382 22.75 9.35 21.66
CA GLU A 382 23.93 9.50 22.51
C GLU A 382 23.53 9.57 23.99
N LYS A 383 22.61 10.45 24.37
CA LYS A 383 22.09 10.52 25.75
C LYS A 383 21.51 9.19 26.24
N LEU A 384 20.74 8.50 25.41
CA LEU A 384 20.15 7.21 25.75
C LEU A 384 21.20 6.09 25.92
N THR A 385 22.32 6.14 25.20
CA THR A 385 23.44 5.19 25.39
C THR A 385 24.20 5.40 26.70
N HIS A 386 24.04 6.56 27.33
CA HIS A 386 24.71 6.94 28.58
C HIS A 386 23.84 6.69 29.83
N ILE A 387 22.70 6.01 29.70
CA ILE A 387 21.89 5.58 30.85
C ILE A 387 22.71 4.57 31.66
N ASP A 388 23.08 4.94 32.88
CA ASP A 388 23.98 4.19 33.74
C ASP A 388 23.30 3.69 35.02
N ASP A 389 24.09 3.12 35.93
CA ASP A 389 23.65 2.64 37.24
C ASP A 389 22.95 3.72 38.07
N THR A 390 23.45 4.96 37.99
CA THR A 390 22.89 6.09 38.73
C THR A 390 21.51 6.46 38.22
N ALA A 391 21.34 6.50 36.89
CA ALA A 391 20.06 6.75 36.25
C ALA A 391 19.03 5.66 36.57
N LEU A 392 19.44 4.39 36.64
CA LEU A 392 18.54 3.29 37.01
C LEU A 392 18.16 3.27 38.49
N SER A 393 18.99 3.84 39.35
CA SER A 393 18.72 3.92 40.79
C SER A 393 17.49 4.79 41.09
N SER A 394 17.14 5.74 40.21
CA SER A 394 15.91 6.54 40.35
C SER A 394 14.62 5.71 40.21
N LEU A 395 14.70 4.50 39.65
CA LEU A 395 13.58 3.57 39.51
C LEU A 395 13.30 2.76 40.78
N ILE A 396 14.20 2.80 41.77
CA ILE A 396 14.04 2.11 43.05
C ILE A 396 13.20 3.00 43.98
N PRO A 397 12.07 2.51 44.53
CA PRO A 397 11.27 3.29 45.46
C PRO A 397 12.09 3.69 46.69
N THR A 398 12.19 4.99 46.95
CA THR A 398 12.76 5.47 48.21
C THR A 398 11.72 5.27 49.32
N LEU A 399 12.14 4.67 50.44
CA LEU A 399 11.31 4.56 51.64
C LEU A 399 11.13 5.97 52.22
N SER A 400 10.08 6.67 51.84
CA SER A 400 9.61 7.91 52.48
C SER A 400 8.57 7.62 53.54
#